data_AF-A0A1Q5TRJ4-F1
#
_entry.id   AF-A0A1Q5TRJ4-F1
#
_cell.length_a   1.000
_cell.length_b   1.000
_cell.length_c   1.000
_cell.angle_alpha   90.00
_cell.angle_beta   90.00
_cell.angle_gamma   90.00
#
_symmetry.space_group_name_H-M   'P 1'
#
loop_
_entity.id
_entity.type
_entity.pdbx_description
1 polymer ?
#
loop_
_entity_poly.entity_id
_entity_poly.type
_entity_poly.pdbx_seq_one_letter_code
_entity_poly.pdbx_strand_id
1 'polypeptide(L)'
;MATEAALASFDVRADVDFMTLDYLACFALDIILAAAGTANPSPELEDEVKWTASLVEKQPIPLELDVKLRVFALAHDLWNYPDPQTTATPASASAATNNSPALARIGIDFLRMCQVAAHRVSETRWFDVGGRFMIQSALLGVRQGVPVSLRQFSTWTPDTPERRSKWWDVRESYAAEIPDDLGDRAAWVTLDQQYPFAHFKAIVVEFLFELMTTLDAPILLQLERGKLDGWTPEETQQLMKEAGMI
;
A
#
# COMPACT_ATOMS: atom_id res chain seq x y z
N MET A 1 19.41 38.13 -13.05
CA MET A 1 18.16 38.12 -13.85
C MET A 1 17.95 36.82 -14.63
N ALA A 2 18.88 36.30 -15.43
CA ALA A 2 18.68 35.03 -16.13
C ALA A 2 18.61 33.78 -15.22
N THR A 3 19.27 33.83 -14.06
CA THR A 3 19.30 32.73 -13.07
C THR A 3 18.03 32.63 -12.22
N GLU A 4 17.36 33.75 -11.94
CA GLU A 4 16.16 33.82 -11.09
C GLU A 4 14.92 33.31 -11.83
N ALA A 5 14.77 33.64 -13.11
CA ALA A 5 13.70 33.12 -13.96
C ALA A 5 13.83 31.62 -14.24
N ALA A 6 15.07 31.12 -14.37
CA ALA A 6 15.33 29.69 -14.54
C ALA A 6 15.03 28.90 -13.26
N LEU A 7 15.40 29.43 -12.08
CA LEU A 7 15.05 28.85 -10.78
C LEU A 7 13.54 28.84 -10.54
N ALA A 8 12.84 29.95 -10.83
CA ALA A 8 11.38 30.01 -10.72
C ALA A 8 10.66 29.05 -11.69
N SER A 9 11.17 28.88 -12.91
CA SER A 9 10.61 27.91 -13.88
C SER A 9 10.85 26.45 -13.48
N PHE A 10 11.93 26.18 -12.74
CA PHE A 10 12.25 24.85 -12.22
C PHE A 10 11.31 24.48 -11.07
N ASP A 11 11.01 25.45 -10.20
CA ASP A 11 10.09 25.31 -9.07
C ASP A 11 8.65 25.00 -9.53
N VAL A 12 8.13 25.80 -10.47
CA VAL A 12 6.78 25.61 -11.03
C VAL A 12 6.64 24.27 -11.75
N ARG A 13 7.68 23.81 -12.45
CA ARG A 13 7.63 22.52 -13.14
C ARG A 13 7.60 21.35 -12.17
N ALA A 14 8.40 21.41 -11.10
CA ALA A 14 8.38 20.40 -10.06
C ALA A 14 7.02 20.33 -9.36
N ASP A 15 6.41 21.47 -9.07
CA ASP A 15 5.07 21.53 -8.47
C ASP A 15 4.01 20.91 -9.38
N VAL A 16 4.02 21.23 -10.67
CA VAL A 16 3.12 20.63 -11.66
C VAL A 16 3.33 19.13 -11.78
N ASP A 17 4.60 18.67 -11.79
CA ASP A 17 4.94 17.25 -11.84
C ASP A 17 4.43 16.52 -10.58
N PHE A 18 4.55 17.11 -9.39
CA PHE A 18 4.02 16.53 -8.15
C PHE A 18 2.50 16.52 -8.09
N MET A 19 1.82 17.59 -8.51
CA MET A 19 0.36 17.64 -8.60
C MET A 19 -0.16 16.57 -9.58
N THR A 20 0.54 16.39 -10.72
CA THR A 20 0.22 15.36 -11.71
C THR A 20 0.41 13.97 -11.13
N LEU A 21 1.54 13.72 -10.45
CA LEU A 21 1.84 12.44 -9.83
C LEU A 21 0.83 12.09 -8.73
N ASP A 22 0.45 13.06 -7.91
CA ASP A 22 -0.56 12.90 -6.86
C ASP A 22 -1.92 12.48 -7.45
N TYR A 23 -2.36 13.19 -8.49
CA TYR A 23 -3.58 12.85 -9.22
C TYR A 23 -3.54 11.44 -9.80
N LEU A 24 -2.47 11.09 -10.52
CA LEU A 24 -2.33 9.77 -11.14
C LEU A 24 -2.26 8.64 -10.11
N ALA A 25 -1.57 8.85 -8.98
CA ALA A 25 -1.48 7.87 -7.91
C ALA A 25 -2.84 7.62 -7.25
N CYS A 26 -3.59 8.67 -6.93
CA CYS A 26 -4.95 8.56 -6.41
C CYS A 26 -5.89 7.90 -7.40
N PHE A 27 -5.83 8.28 -8.68
CA PHE A 27 -6.65 7.68 -9.72
C PHE A 27 -6.37 6.19 -9.88
N ALA A 28 -5.10 5.80 -10.00
CA ALA A 28 -4.72 4.40 -10.12
C ALA A 28 -5.08 3.59 -8.86
N LEU A 29 -4.95 4.18 -7.67
CA LEU A 29 -5.42 3.59 -6.42
C LEU A 29 -6.92 3.34 -6.42
N ASP A 30 -7.73 4.34 -6.79
CA ASP A 30 -9.18 4.19 -6.87
C ASP A 30 -9.56 3.03 -7.79
N ILE A 31 -8.85 2.86 -8.92
CA ILE A 31 -9.13 1.74 -9.81
C ILE A 31 -8.68 0.40 -9.21
N ILE A 32 -7.49 0.31 -8.60
CA ILE A 32 -7.02 -0.92 -7.92
C ILE A 32 -8.01 -1.32 -6.81
N LEU A 33 -8.45 -0.37 -5.99
CA LEU A 33 -9.36 -0.62 -4.88
C LEU A 33 -10.76 -1.01 -5.38
N ALA A 34 -11.26 -0.36 -6.44
CA ALA A 34 -12.52 -0.74 -7.09
C ALA A 34 -12.45 -2.13 -7.74
N ALA A 35 -11.32 -2.46 -8.35
CA ALA A 35 -11.09 -3.75 -8.97
C ALA A 35 -10.95 -4.86 -7.93
N ALA A 36 -10.58 -4.58 -6.67
CA ALA A 36 -10.24 -5.61 -5.67
C ALA A 36 -11.39 -6.55 -5.30
N GLY A 37 -12.62 -6.17 -5.66
CA GLY A 37 -13.79 -7.03 -5.61
C GLY A 37 -14.03 -7.91 -6.85
N THR A 38 -13.20 -7.81 -7.89
CA THR A 38 -13.35 -8.46 -9.19
C THR A 38 -12.22 -9.46 -9.43
N ALA A 39 -12.56 -10.67 -9.89
CA ALA A 39 -11.61 -11.78 -9.99
C ALA A 39 -10.58 -11.66 -11.13
N ASN A 40 -10.81 -10.75 -12.10
CA ASN A 40 -9.92 -10.56 -13.26
C ASN A 40 -9.94 -9.07 -13.68
N PRO A 41 -8.89 -8.29 -13.42
CA PRO A 41 -8.75 -6.94 -13.98
C PRO A 41 -8.61 -7.01 -15.51
N SER A 42 -8.99 -5.93 -16.20
CA SER A 42 -8.71 -5.82 -17.63
C SER A 42 -7.19 -5.64 -17.86
N PRO A 43 -6.63 -6.11 -19.00
CA PRO A 43 -5.22 -5.88 -19.34
C PRO A 43 -4.86 -4.39 -19.44
N GLU A 44 -5.81 -3.56 -19.88
CA GLU A 44 -5.67 -2.10 -19.98
C GLU A 44 -5.42 -1.47 -18.60
N LEU A 45 -6.11 -1.97 -17.57
CA LEU A 45 -5.93 -1.52 -16.19
C LEU A 45 -4.55 -1.89 -15.66
N GLU A 46 -4.07 -3.10 -15.96
CA GLU A 46 -2.72 -3.49 -15.53
C GLU A 46 -1.62 -2.62 -16.16
N ASP A 47 -1.77 -2.27 -17.43
CA ASP A 47 -0.81 -1.41 -18.13
C ASP A 47 -0.81 0.02 -17.57
N GLU A 48 -1.98 0.57 -17.25
CA GLU A 48 -2.12 1.89 -16.64
C GLU A 48 -1.50 1.95 -15.24
N VAL A 49 -1.74 0.93 -14.42
CA VAL A 49 -1.14 0.81 -13.09
C VAL A 49 0.39 0.65 -13.17
N LYS A 50 0.89 -0.22 -14.07
CA LYS A 50 2.35 -0.40 -14.27
C LYS A 50 3.02 0.89 -14.74
N TRP A 51 2.37 1.63 -15.63
CA TRP A 51 2.87 2.91 -16.10
C TRP A 51 2.99 3.91 -14.94
N THR A 52 1.93 4.10 -14.15
CA THR A 52 1.95 5.00 -12.98
C THR A 52 3.04 4.62 -11.97
N ALA A 53 3.25 3.33 -11.71
CA ALA A 53 4.33 2.86 -10.84
C ALA A 53 5.72 3.28 -11.31
N SER A 54 5.96 3.27 -12.64
CA SER A 54 7.26 3.64 -13.21
C SER A 54 7.61 5.13 -13.08
N LEU A 55 6.61 6.00 -12.87
CA LEU A 55 6.82 7.43 -12.64
C LEU A 55 7.30 7.75 -11.21
N VAL A 56 6.91 6.91 -10.24
CA VAL A 56 7.15 7.12 -8.80
C VAL A 56 8.63 6.99 -8.41
N GLU A 57 9.41 6.17 -9.12
CA GLU A 57 10.77 5.80 -8.68
C GLU A 57 11.85 6.90 -8.85
N LYS A 58 11.53 8.07 -9.43
CA LYS A 58 12.57 8.94 -10.02
C LYS A 58 12.87 10.28 -9.33
N GLN A 59 12.19 10.67 -8.25
CA GLN A 59 12.37 12.01 -7.67
C GLN A 59 12.32 12.03 -6.13
N PRO A 60 12.93 13.05 -5.47
CA PRO A 60 12.66 13.34 -4.07
C PRO A 60 11.24 13.91 -3.94
N ILE A 61 10.40 13.29 -3.12
CA ILE A 61 8.95 13.50 -3.11
C ILE A 61 8.52 14.14 -1.78
N PRO A 62 7.58 15.11 -1.78
CA PRO A 62 6.99 15.64 -0.55
C PRO A 62 6.39 14.54 0.34
N LEU A 63 6.44 14.70 1.66
CA LEU A 63 6.03 13.65 2.61
C LEU A 63 4.59 13.14 2.40
N GLU A 64 3.64 14.04 2.12
CA GLU A 64 2.24 13.65 1.91
C GLU A 64 2.06 12.82 0.64
N LEU A 65 2.79 13.18 -0.42
CA LEU A 65 2.82 12.41 -1.66
C LEU A 65 3.56 11.08 -1.44
N ASP A 66 4.62 11.04 -0.63
CA ASP A 66 5.33 9.80 -0.27
C ASP A 66 4.39 8.76 0.38
N VAL A 67 3.48 9.18 1.28
CA VAL A 67 2.49 8.25 1.87
C VAL A 67 1.57 7.69 0.80
N LYS A 68 1.00 8.53 -0.08
CA LYS A 68 0.10 8.08 -1.15
C LYS A 68 0.80 7.11 -2.11
N LEU A 69 2.05 7.40 -2.46
CA LEU A 69 2.85 6.55 -3.34
C LEU A 69 3.21 5.21 -2.68
N ARG A 70 3.46 5.18 -1.37
CA ARG A 70 3.61 3.93 -0.62
C ARG A 70 2.31 3.13 -0.57
N VAL A 71 1.17 3.79 -0.37
CA VAL A 71 -0.15 3.13 -0.43
C VAL A 71 -0.36 2.51 -1.80
N PHE A 72 -0.08 3.26 -2.87
CA PHE A 72 -0.13 2.77 -4.25
C PHE A 72 0.78 1.57 -4.49
N ALA A 73 2.05 1.65 -4.07
CA ALA A 73 3.00 0.55 -4.23
C ALA A 73 2.55 -0.72 -3.48
N LEU A 74 2.06 -0.58 -2.24
CA LEU A 74 1.55 -1.70 -1.45
C LEU A 74 0.28 -2.29 -2.07
N ALA A 75 -0.64 -1.45 -2.52
CA ALA A 75 -1.87 -1.90 -3.19
C ALA A 75 -1.52 -2.67 -4.47
N HIS A 76 -0.58 -2.16 -5.27
CA HIS A 76 -0.07 -2.83 -6.47
C HIS A 76 0.61 -4.17 -6.17
N ASP A 77 1.49 -4.22 -5.16
CA ASP A 77 2.19 -5.45 -4.79
C ASP A 77 1.22 -6.53 -4.28
N LEU A 78 0.22 -6.15 -3.50
CA LEU A 78 -0.82 -7.05 -3.01
C LEU A 78 -1.82 -7.46 -4.11
N TRP A 79 -2.11 -6.54 -5.01
CA TRP A 79 -2.95 -6.79 -6.18
C TRP A 79 -2.39 -7.95 -7.00
N ASN A 80 -1.12 -7.83 -7.38
CA ASN A 80 -0.38 -8.80 -8.18
C ASN A 80 0.12 -10.00 -7.37
N TYR A 81 -0.12 -10.04 -6.06
CA TYR A 81 0.30 -11.16 -5.24
C TYR A 81 -0.55 -12.39 -5.60
N PRO A 82 0.07 -13.49 -6.07
CA PRO A 82 -0.66 -14.68 -6.46
C PRO A 82 -1.39 -15.26 -5.25
N ASP A 83 -2.65 -15.64 -5.42
CA ASP A 83 -3.37 -16.35 -4.36
C ASP A 83 -2.70 -17.73 -4.18
N PRO A 84 -2.07 -17.98 -3.01
CA PRO A 84 -1.32 -19.21 -2.82
C PRO A 84 -2.23 -20.44 -2.75
N GLN A 85 -3.56 -20.28 -2.62
CA GLN A 85 -4.52 -21.38 -2.69
C GLN A 85 -4.87 -21.80 -4.13
N THR A 86 -4.74 -20.92 -5.13
CA THR A 86 -5.07 -21.22 -6.54
C THR A 86 -3.87 -21.62 -7.38
N THR A 87 -2.63 -21.31 -6.95
CA THR A 87 -1.40 -21.61 -7.71
C THR A 87 -0.88 -23.05 -7.60
N ALA A 88 -1.73 -24.04 -7.29
CA ALA A 88 -1.35 -25.45 -7.14
C ALA A 88 -0.97 -26.18 -8.45
N THR A 89 -0.77 -25.47 -9.57
CA THR A 89 -0.35 -26.06 -10.85
C THR A 89 1.16 -25.87 -11.07
N PRO A 90 1.96 -26.94 -11.20
CA PRO A 90 3.43 -26.86 -11.21
C PRO A 90 4.04 -26.16 -12.45
N ALA A 91 3.25 -25.80 -13.46
CA ALA A 91 3.75 -25.11 -14.65
C ALA A 91 3.96 -23.60 -14.45
N SER A 92 3.20 -22.95 -13.55
CA SER A 92 3.29 -21.50 -13.31
C SER A 92 4.17 -21.13 -12.11
N ALA A 93 4.58 -22.11 -11.30
CA ALA A 93 5.45 -21.90 -10.14
C ALA A 93 6.86 -21.42 -10.52
N SER A 94 7.35 -21.69 -11.75
CA SER A 94 8.69 -21.25 -12.17
C SER A 94 8.78 -19.78 -12.59
N ALA A 95 7.65 -19.13 -12.87
CA ALA A 95 7.62 -17.71 -13.26
C ALA A 95 7.41 -16.78 -12.05
N ALA A 96 6.71 -17.24 -11.01
CA ALA A 96 6.36 -16.43 -9.83
C ALA A 96 7.50 -16.32 -8.79
N THR A 97 8.55 -17.14 -8.88
CA THR A 97 9.56 -17.27 -7.80
C THR A 97 10.72 -16.27 -7.85
N ASN A 98 10.94 -15.56 -8.96
CA ASN A 98 12.17 -14.78 -9.09
C ASN A 98 12.05 -13.28 -8.80
N ASN A 99 10.85 -12.69 -8.89
CA ASN A 99 10.71 -11.22 -8.81
C ASN A 99 9.60 -10.68 -7.88
N SER A 100 8.67 -11.49 -7.38
CA SER A 100 7.65 -10.98 -6.44
C SER A 100 8.25 -10.77 -5.04
N PRO A 101 8.10 -9.60 -4.42
CA PRO A 101 8.60 -9.39 -3.06
C PRO A 101 7.94 -10.39 -2.11
N ALA A 102 8.73 -10.98 -1.22
CA ALA A 102 8.19 -11.86 -0.18
C ALA A 102 7.10 -11.12 0.61
N LEU A 103 6.01 -11.80 0.95
CA LEU A 103 4.90 -11.18 1.68
C LEU A 103 5.35 -10.52 3.00
N ALA A 104 6.39 -11.08 3.62
CA ALA A 104 7.05 -10.49 4.79
C ALA A 104 7.61 -9.09 4.50
N ARG A 105 8.23 -8.89 3.33
CA ARG A 105 8.76 -7.59 2.89
C ARG A 105 7.62 -6.58 2.70
N ILE A 106 6.55 -6.99 2.01
CA ILE A 106 5.34 -6.16 1.84
C ILE A 106 4.80 -5.76 3.21
N GLY A 107 4.73 -6.70 4.16
CA GLY A 107 4.29 -6.42 5.53
C GLY A 107 5.19 -5.42 6.28
N ILE A 108 6.51 -5.49 6.11
CA ILE A 108 7.43 -4.50 6.69
C ILE A 108 7.25 -3.13 6.04
N ASP A 109 7.09 -3.06 4.73
CA ASP A 109 6.88 -1.80 4.02
C ASP A 109 5.53 -1.17 4.41
N PHE A 110 4.50 -1.99 4.65
CA PHE A 110 3.24 -1.59 5.28
C PHE A 110 3.44 -0.99 6.68
N LEU A 111 4.17 -1.67 7.56
CA LEU A 111 4.45 -1.17 8.93
C LEU A 111 5.22 0.16 8.90
N ARG A 112 6.20 0.30 8.01
CA ARG A 112 6.95 1.55 7.81
C ARG A 112 6.06 2.68 7.32
N MET A 113 5.20 2.42 6.34
CA MET A 113 4.23 3.42 5.85
C MET A 113 3.30 3.86 6.97
N CYS A 114 2.74 2.92 7.74
CA CYS A 114 1.84 3.24 8.84
C CYS A 114 2.53 4.05 9.95
N GLN A 115 3.82 3.83 10.21
CA GLN A 115 4.59 4.65 11.14
C GLN A 115 4.69 6.11 10.67
N VAL A 116 4.94 6.34 9.37
CA VAL A 116 4.96 7.69 8.78
C VAL A 116 3.56 8.33 8.87
N ALA A 117 2.52 7.54 8.59
CA ALA A 117 1.13 7.96 8.63
C ALA A 117 0.48 7.85 10.03
N ALA A 118 1.26 7.67 11.11
CA ALA A 118 0.71 7.23 12.40
C ALA A 118 -0.26 8.22 13.06
N HIS A 119 -0.28 9.47 12.62
CA HIS A 119 -1.24 10.48 13.07
C HIS A 119 -2.59 10.42 12.33
N ARG A 120 -2.67 9.66 11.23
CA ARG A 120 -3.85 9.47 10.39
C ARG A 120 -4.51 8.10 10.60
N VAL A 121 -3.80 7.14 11.18
CA VAL A 121 -4.28 5.76 11.37
C VAL A 121 -4.37 5.35 12.83
N SER A 122 -5.31 4.45 13.13
CA SER A 122 -5.42 3.85 14.46
C SER A 122 -4.27 2.90 14.76
N GLU A 123 -3.51 3.15 15.83
CA GLU A 123 -2.39 2.30 16.28
C GLU A 123 -2.78 0.83 16.45
N THR A 124 -3.93 0.57 17.05
CA THR A 124 -4.41 -0.80 17.26
C THR A 124 -4.67 -1.50 15.93
N ARG A 125 -5.21 -0.76 14.95
CA ARG A 125 -5.60 -1.32 13.66
C ARG A 125 -4.39 -1.69 12.81
N TRP A 126 -3.41 -0.80 12.65
CA TRP A 126 -2.26 -1.12 11.79
C TRP A 126 -1.30 -2.14 12.41
N PHE A 127 -1.24 -2.25 13.75
CA PHE A 127 -0.56 -3.38 14.39
C PHE A 127 -1.28 -4.71 14.17
N ASP A 128 -2.61 -4.76 14.25
CA ASP A 128 -3.39 -5.97 13.91
C ASP A 128 -3.11 -6.44 12.48
N VAL A 129 -3.20 -5.52 11.50
CA VAL A 129 -2.88 -5.84 10.10
C VAL A 129 -1.43 -6.32 9.95
N GLY A 130 -0.47 -5.70 10.65
CA GLY A 130 0.92 -6.15 10.69
C GLY A 130 1.10 -7.57 11.25
N GLY A 131 0.35 -7.93 12.29
CA GLY A 131 0.30 -9.30 12.82
C GLY A 131 -0.26 -10.30 11.82
N ARG A 132 -1.31 -9.92 11.06
CA ARG A 132 -1.85 -10.77 9.99
C ARG A 132 -0.86 -11.01 8.85
N PHE A 133 -0.05 -10.00 8.50
CA PHE A 133 1.08 -10.19 7.57
C PHE A 133 2.07 -11.25 8.06
N MET A 134 2.31 -11.34 9.37
CA MET A 134 3.17 -12.39 9.95
C MET A 134 2.57 -13.78 9.74
N ILE A 135 1.29 -13.96 10.09
CA ILE A 135 0.58 -15.24 9.92
C ILE A 135 0.63 -15.69 8.45
N GLN A 136 0.30 -14.80 7.52
CA GLN A 136 0.29 -15.14 6.09
C GLN A 136 1.69 -15.44 5.55
N SER A 137 2.71 -14.74 6.04
CA SER A 137 4.10 -15.04 5.70
C SER A 137 4.52 -16.43 6.20
N ALA A 138 4.07 -16.84 7.38
CA ALA A 138 4.32 -18.18 7.91
C ALA A 138 3.61 -19.26 7.09
N LEU A 139 2.30 -19.08 6.84
CA LEU A 139 1.50 -20.00 6.01
C LEU A 139 2.11 -20.19 4.63
N LEU A 140 2.59 -19.10 4.01
CA LEU A 140 3.28 -19.18 2.72
C LEU A 140 4.59 -19.97 2.81
N GLY A 141 5.41 -19.72 3.83
CA GLY A 141 6.67 -20.45 4.04
C GLY A 141 6.44 -21.96 4.08
N VAL A 142 5.46 -22.40 4.86
CA VAL A 142 5.08 -23.82 4.96
C VAL A 142 4.62 -24.39 3.62
N ARG A 143 3.76 -23.66 2.88
CA ARG A 143 3.31 -24.07 1.54
C ARG A 143 4.46 -24.22 0.54
N GLN A 144 5.49 -23.40 0.67
CA GLN A 144 6.67 -23.41 -0.18
C GLN A 144 7.77 -24.37 0.32
N GLY A 145 7.58 -25.02 1.47
CA GLY A 145 8.62 -25.84 2.10
C GLY A 145 9.84 -25.04 2.57
N VAL A 146 9.68 -23.73 2.74
CA VAL A 146 10.73 -22.82 3.21
C VAL A 146 10.57 -22.64 4.72
N PRO A 147 11.66 -22.66 5.51
CA PRO A 147 11.58 -22.40 6.94
C PRO A 147 10.86 -21.08 7.23
N VAL A 148 9.90 -21.12 8.14
CA VAL A 148 9.16 -19.94 8.60
C VAL A 148 10.14 -18.98 9.25
N SER A 149 10.43 -17.86 8.59
CA SER A 149 11.32 -16.82 9.10
C SER A 149 10.53 -15.56 9.39
N LEU A 150 10.10 -15.40 10.65
CA LEU A 150 9.46 -14.18 11.15
C LEU A 150 10.46 -13.08 11.51
N ARG A 151 11.75 -13.32 11.26
CA ARG A 151 12.86 -12.45 11.67
C ARG A 151 12.64 -10.99 11.24
N GLN A 152 12.09 -10.77 10.03
CA GLN A 152 11.85 -9.42 9.53
C GLN A 152 10.94 -8.63 10.48
N PHE A 153 9.82 -9.23 10.92
CA PHE A 153 8.88 -8.65 11.86
C PHE A 153 9.43 -8.53 13.28
N SER A 154 10.30 -9.47 13.69
CA SER A 154 10.97 -9.40 14.99
C SER A 154 12.03 -8.28 15.05
N THR A 155 12.69 -7.98 13.92
CA THR A 155 13.73 -6.95 13.84
C THR A 155 13.19 -5.54 13.61
N TRP A 156 11.98 -5.41 13.06
CA TRP A 156 11.35 -4.12 12.90
C TRP A 156 10.78 -3.65 14.24
N THR A 157 11.01 -2.37 14.56
CA THR A 157 10.53 -1.74 15.79
C THR A 157 10.03 -0.33 15.49
N PRO A 158 8.88 0.08 16.07
CA PRO A 158 8.43 1.46 16.02
C PRO A 158 9.45 2.47 16.58
N ASP A 159 9.26 3.74 16.22
CA ASP A 159 10.09 4.87 16.64
C ASP A 159 10.00 5.19 18.13
N THR A 160 8.81 5.09 18.73
CA THR A 160 8.60 5.45 20.13
C THR A 160 8.67 4.23 21.07
N PRO A 161 9.17 4.39 22.32
CA PRO A 161 9.15 3.32 23.32
C PRO A 161 7.75 2.72 23.57
N GLU A 162 6.72 3.58 23.62
CA GLU A 162 5.34 3.19 23.89
C GLU A 162 4.80 2.30 22.77
N ARG A 163 5.03 2.70 21.50
CA ARG A 163 4.65 1.89 20.34
C ARG A 163 5.45 0.60 20.27
N ARG A 164 6.73 0.61 20.64
CA ARG A 164 7.55 -0.62 20.70
C ARG A 164 6.97 -1.64 21.67
N SER A 165 6.52 -1.20 22.84
CA SER A 165 5.86 -2.09 23.80
C SER A 165 4.55 -2.66 23.24
N LYS A 166 3.68 -1.81 22.69
CA LYS A 166 2.40 -2.25 22.10
C LYS A 166 2.61 -3.21 20.92
N TRP A 167 3.57 -2.91 20.04
CA TRP A 167 3.91 -3.79 18.91
C TRP A 167 4.44 -5.13 19.41
N TRP A 168 5.27 -5.14 20.45
CA TRP A 168 5.74 -6.37 21.07
C TRP A 168 4.56 -7.25 21.50
N ASP A 169 3.60 -6.68 22.25
CA ASP A 169 2.45 -7.43 22.75
C ASP A 169 1.61 -8.04 21.61
N VAL A 170 1.32 -7.25 20.57
CA VAL A 170 0.58 -7.73 19.39
C VAL A 170 1.37 -8.82 18.67
N ARG A 171 2.66 -8.59 18.43
CA ARG A 171 3.52 -9.53 17.72
C ARG A 171 3.62 -10.87 18.43
N GLU A 172 3.80 -10.86 19.76
CA GLU A 172 3.86 -12.09 20.55
C GLU A 172 2.52 -12.83 20.56
N SER A 173 1.39 -12.10 20.62
CA SER A 173 0.06 -12.71 20.52
C SER A 173 -0.10 -13.48 19.21
N TYR A 174 0.26 -12.87 18.07
CA TYR A 174 0.19 -13.55 16.77
C TYR A 174 1.24 -14.65 16.62
N ALA A 175 2.44 -14.47 17.17
CA ALA A 175 3.48 -15.50 17.14
C ALA A 175 3.07 -16.76 17.90
N ALA A 176 2.34 -16.60 19.02
CA ALA A 176 1.82 -17.72 19.81
C ALA A 176 0.74 -18.55 19.08
N GLU A 177 0.10 -18.00 18.04
CA GLU A 177 -0.84 -18.74 17.20
C GLU A 177 -0.15 -19.59 16.12
N ILE A 178 1.13 -19.30 15.81
CA ILE A 178 1.88 -20.01 14.78
C ILE A 178 2.42 -21.33 15.36
N PRO A 179 2.14 -22.49 14.75
CA PRO A 179 2.66 -23.77 15.22
C PRO A 179 4.19 -23.83 15.22
N ASP A 180 4.77 -24.32 16.31
CA ASP A 180 6.23 -24.53 16.44
C ASP A 180 6.72 -25.72 15.58
N ASP A 181 5.89 -26.75 15.42
CA ASP A 181 6.24 -27.96 14.67
C ASP A 181 5.75 -27.86 13.21
N LEU A 182 6.71 -27.80 12.27
CA LEU A 182 6.42 -27.87 10.83
C LEU A 182 5.79 -29.20 10.40
N GLY A 183 5.96 -30.26 11.20
CA GLY A 183 5.37 -31.58 10.99
C GLY A 183 3.89 -31.67 11.38
N ASP A 184 3.38 -30.76 12.22
CA ASP A 184 1.98 -30.75 12.66
C ASP A 184 1.06 -30.15 11.59
N ARG A 185 0.83 -30.92 10.53
CA ARG A 185 -0.03 -30.51 9.42
C ARG A 185 -1.45 -30.14 9.85
N ALA A 186 -1.96 -30.75 10.93
CA ALA A 186 -3.31 -30.45 11.40
C ALA A 186 -3.38 -29.03 11.95
N ALA A 187 -2.41 -28.63 12.78
CA ALA A 187 -2.31 -27.27 13.32
C ALA A 187 -2.17 -26.22 12.21
N TRP A 188 -1.33 -26.48 11.20
CA TRP A 188 -1.18 -25.57 10.05
C TRP A 188 -2.46 -25.44 9.20
N VAL A 189 -3.21 -26.52 9.02
CA VAL A 189 -4.51 -26.46 8.33
C VAL A 189 -5.53 -25.66 9.14
N THR A 190 -5.57 -25.82 10.46
CA THR A 190 -6.43 -25.02 11.34
C THR A 190 -6.08 -23.54 11.26
N LEU A 191 -4.78 -23.19 11.28
CA LEU A 191 -4.33 -21.81 11.16
C LEU A 191 -4.74 -21.20 9.80
N ASP A 192 -4.59 -21.94 8.70
CA ASP A 192 -4.99 -21.48 7.37
C ASP A 192 -6.51 -21.23 7.25
N GLN A 193 -7.31 -22.06 7.92
CA GLN A 193 -8.77 -21.87 7.99
C GLN A 193 -9.16 -20.67 8.85
N GLN A 194 -8.44 -20.41 9.94
CA GLN A 194 -8.65 -19.26 10.81
C GLN A 194 -8.23 -17.95 10.13
N TYR A 195 -7.21 -18.01 9.26
CA TYR A 195 -6.68 -16.87 8.53
C TYR A 195 -6.71 -17.09 7.01
N PRO A 196 -7.88 -17.12 6.36
CA PRO A 196 -7.95 -17.27 4.91
C PRO A 196 -7.27 -16.10 4.19
N PHE A 197 -6.47 -16.42 3.17
CA PHE A 197 -5.72 -15.40 2.42
C PHE A 197 -6.62 -14.34 1.77
N ALA A 198 -7.78 -14.74 1.23
CA ALA A 198 -8.76 -13.81 0.65
C ALA A 198 -9.27 -12.78 1.69
N HIS A 199 -9.55 -13.23 2.91
CA HIS A 199 -9.99 -12.33 3.98
C HIS A 199 -8.86 -11.38 4.42
N PHE A 200 -7.63 -11.89 4.49
CA PHE A 200 -6.46 -11.05 4.72
C PHE A 200 -6.31 -9.96 3.65
N LYS A 201 -6.38 -10.30 2.36
CA LYS A 201 -6.32 -9.30 1.27
C LYS A 201 -7.40 -8.24 1.43
N ALA A 202 -8.63 -8.64 1.73
CA ALA A 202 -9.75 -7.72 1.94
C ALA A 202 -9.47 -6.74 3.11
N ILE A 203 -8.95 -7.23 4.24
CA ILE A 203 -8.60 -6.39 5.40
C ILE A 203 -7.54 -5.35 5.02
N VAL A 204 -6.50 -5.76 4.28
CA VAL A 204 -5.43 -4.83 3.89
C VAL A 204 -5.97 -3.79 2.91
N VAL A 205 -6.74 -4.20 1.90
CA VAL A 205 -7.37 -3.29 0.92
C VAL A 205 -8.29 -2.28 1.61
N GLU A 206 -9.14 -2.74 2.54
CA GLU A 206 -10.02 -1.88 3.32
C GLU A 206 -9.20 -0.87 4.14
N PHE A 207 -8.14 -1.32 4.81
CA PHE A 207 -7.24 -0.41 5.55
C PHE A 207 -6.59 0.63 4.64
N LEU A 208 -6.09 0.23 3.47
CA LEU A 208 -5.47 1.16 2.52
C LEU A 208 -6.48 2.19 1.99
N PHE A 209 -7.71 1.75 1.72
CA PHE A 209 -8.79 2.65 1.34
C PHE A 209 -9.09 3.67 2.44
N GLU A 210 -9.28 3.22 3.69
CA GLU A 210 -9.50 4.13 4.81
C GLU A 210 -8.36 5.13 5.00
N LEU A 211 -7.11 4.68 4.95
CA LEU A 211 -5.95 5.57 4.99
C LEU A 211 -6.04 6.62 3.89
N MET A 212 -6.32 6.23 2.64
CA MET A 212 -6.47 7.18 1.54
C MET A 212 -7.56 8.23 1.80
N THR A 213 -8.68 7.86 2.43
CA THR A 213 -9.73 8.84 2.78
C THR A 213 -9.32 9.86 3.83
N THR A 214 -8.25 9.62 4.58
CA THR A 214 -7.70 10.57 5.56
C THR A 214 -6.66 11.51 4.99
N LEU A 215 -6.19 11.25 3.77
CA LEU A 215 -5.20 12.08 3.06
C LEU A 215 -5.93 13.12 2.22
N ASP A 216 -5.33 14.30 2.06
CA ASP A 216 -5.94 15.38 1.30
C ASP A 216 -6.11 14.99 -0.17
N ALA A 217 -7.26 15.31 -0.77
CA ALA A 217 -7.52 14.98 -2.16
C ALA A 217 -6.55 15.73 -3.09
N PRO A 218 -6.07 15.14 -4.20
CA PRO A 218 -5.21 15.86 -5.14
C PRO A 218 -5.87 17.13 -5.66
N ILE A 219 -5.13 18.23 -5.74
CA ILE A 219 -5.65 19.53 -6.21
C ILE A 219 -6.31 19.41 -7.59
N LEU A 220 -5.72 18.63 -8.50
CA LEU A 220 -6.29 18.42 -9.84
C LEU A 220 -7.65 17.71 -9.79
N LEU A 221 -7.84 16.77 -8.86
CA LEU A 221 -9.12 16.07 -8.66
C LEU A 221 -10.17 17.01 -8.03
N GLN A 222 -9.74 17.88 -7.13
CA GLN A 222 -10.61 18.92 -6.55
C GLN A 222 -11.09 19.92 -7.62
N LEU A 223 -10.19 20.33 -8.53
CA LEU A 223 -10.52 21.20 -9.67
C LEU A 223 -11.49 20.53 -10.64
N GLU A 224 -11.29 19.26 -10.97
CA GLU A 224 -12.23 18.49 -11.80
C GLU A 224 -13.64 18.43 -11.18
N ARG A 225 -13.72 18.32 -9.85
CA ARG A 225 -14.97 18.35 -9.08
C ARG A 225 -15.55 19.76 -8.92
N GLY A 226 -14.86 20.79 -9.41
CA GLY A 226 -15.28 22.19 -9.34
C GLY A 226 -15.25 22.80 -7.93
N LYS A 227 -14.51 22.21 -6.99
CA LYS A 227 -14.42 22.73 -5.62
C LYS A 227 -13.04 22.43 -5.01
N LEU A 228 -12.26 23.50 -4.81
CA LEU A 228 -11.04 23.47 -4.02
C LEU A 228 -11.36 23.53 -2.52
N ASP A 229 -10.64 22.76 -1.72
CA ASP A 229 -10.76 22.77 -0.27
C ASP A 229 -10.35 24.13 0.30
N GLY A 230 -11.16 24.64 1.24
CA GLY A 230 -11.00 25.98 1.81
C GLY A 230 -11.55 27.12 0.93
N TRP A 231 -12.04 26.83 -0.27
CA TRP A 231 -12.60 27.82 -1.20
C TRP A 231 -14.10 27.62 -1.38
N THR A 232 -14.80 28.71 -1.69
CA THR A 232 -16.19 28.64 -2.17
C THR A 232 -16.24 28.11 -3.61
N PRO A 233 -17.38 27.54 -4.05
CA PRO A 233 -17.57 27.16 -5.45
C PRO A 233 -17.37 28.34 -6.41
N GLU A 234 -17.80 29.54 -6.02
CA GLU A 234 -17.65 30.76 -6.83
C GLU A 234 -16.19 31.17 -7.00
N GLU A 235 -15.40 31.13 -5.92
CA GLU A 235 -13.96 31.41 -5.97
C GLU A 235 -13.22 30.37 -6.82
N THR A 236 -13.59 29.09 -6.69
CA THR A 236 -13.02 28.00 -7.51
C THR A 236 -13.34 28.22 -8.98
N GLN A 237 -14.59 28.55 -9.31
CA GLN A 237 -15.02 28.79 -10.69
C GLN A 237 -14.35 30.02 -11.30
N GLN A 238 -14.16 31.09 -10.52
CA GLN A 238 -13.43 32.27 -10.95
C GLN A 238 -11.97 31.94 -11.28
N LEU A 239 -11.30 31.16 -10.43
CA LEU A 239 -9.93 30.69 -10.69
C LEU A 239 -9.86 29.82 -11.95
N MET A 240 -10.77 28.87 -12.12
CA MET A 240 -10.81 28.00 -13.30
C MET A 240 -11.00 28.80 -14.60
N LYS A 241 -11.82 29.86 -14.57
CA LYS A 241 -12.02 30.78 -15.69
C LYS A 241 -10.77 31.60 -15.99
N GLU A 242 -10.08 32.11 -14.96
CA GLU A 242 -8.83 32.86 -15.12
C GLU A 242 -7.69 31.99 -15.67
N ALA A 243 -7.65 30.71 -15.28
CA ALA A 243 -6.70 29.72 -15.78
C ALA A 243 -7.06 29.17 -17.18
N GLY A 244 -8.22 29.52 -17.74
CA GLY A 244 -8.69 29.06 -19.06
C GLY A 244 -9.09 27.58 -19.09
N MET A 245 -9.49 27.01 -17.95
CA MET A 245 -9.97 25.63 -17.83
C MET A 245 -11.46 25.47 -18.20
N ILE A 246 -12.22 26.57 -18.15
CA ILE A 246 -13.66 26.68 -18.49
C ILE A 246 -13.98 28.01 -19.16
#